data_AF-A0A921SEV0-F1
#
_entry.id   AF-A0A921SEV0-F1
#
_cell.length_a   1.000
_cell.length_b   1.000
_cell.length_c   1.000
_cell.angle_alpha   90.00
_cell.angle_beta   90.00
_cell.angle_gamma   90.00
#
_symmetry.space_group_name_H-M   'P 1'
#
loop_
_entity.id
_entity.type
_entity.pdbx_description
1 polymer ?
#
loop_
_entity_poly.entity_id
_entity_poly.type
_entity_poly.pdbx_seq_one_letter_code
_entity_poly.pdbx_strand_id
1 'polypeptide(L)'
;MGFEADVERLKCIRMVVSKVENHPKVKQWNGLHRCSGYPKLKLTYFPFPGRAEPIRLALFMGGLAFEDERIGVDELNSRRSSLPFNQLPVLEVDGEMVSQALAILRYVGTLSGLYSPSNIMEMLRIDEVFSLIDEFYSSYTWNASYFEQYPMKQLQLRTTLAEETLPKTLGFLENRVSRWGGLHSVGDKLTVADLAIYSLLWTFQSGRIAGVPVSSVTMQLLTPLALACILFCSTAVAKSDEEAKTIDDLYADAVAEGGNLVLYHGGDAADRQDRLRNAFTQRFPEINFTVIVDYSKYHDVRIDNQLETDTLVPDVVALQTLQDFTRWTKEGELLPYKPREFSKIHNSLKDENGAWMAYSIYTFGYLYNSSALNGLAAPTTPADLADSQWAGKIASSYPHDDDAVLFVYARYVEKYGWDWVAKLAQQDIDFNRGSYVAGNLVTSGEKIIGVGTSGRPGTTPIEFVGGNGTDYLSWGQRVGILTKAKHHAAAKLFMNWIVSEEAQTSIVTSSVRTDINVNKPWDIPEANMAAFPEFMEDREKVEIWKQTFALYFGEVQGDPTPGWPGLHPGL
;
A
#
# COMPACT_ATOMS: atom_id res chain seq x y z
N MET A 1 8.13 -43.93 1.18
CA MET A 1 9.57 -44.17 1.44
C MET A 1 10.31 -43.02 0.80
N GLY A 2 10.74 -42.07 1.63
CA GLY A 2 11.10 -40.72 1.22
C GLY A 2 12.55 -40.58 0.76
N PHE A 3 12.79 -39.47 0.07
CA PHE A 3 14.01 -38.95 -0.56
C PHE A 3 15.35 -39.21 0.16
N GLU A 4 15.35 -39.44 1.48
CA GLU A 4 16.55 -39.77 2.28
C GLU A 4 17.17 -41.13 1.93
N ALA A 5 16.37 -42.11 1.50
CA ALA A 5 16.85 -43.46 1.22
C ALA A 5 17.72 -43.57 -0.06
N ASP A 6 17.61 -42.61 -0.98
CA ASP A 6 18.37 -42.61 -2.24
C ASP A 6 19.73 -41.90 -2.15
N VAL A 7 19.90 -40.97 -1.21
CA VAL A 7 21.18 -40.25 -0.99
C VAL A 7 22.23 -41.16 -0.33
N GLU A 8 21.78 -42.13 0.46
CA GLU A 8 22.57 -43.21 1.09
C GLU A 8 23.30 -44.11 0.09
N ARG A 9 23.03 -44.04 -1.22
CA ARG A 9 23.73 -44.84 -2.26
C ARG A 9 24.78 -44.05 -3.04
N LEU A 10 24.80 -42.72 -2.94
CA LEU A 10 25.62 -41.86 -3.80
C LEU A 10 26.95 -41.50 -3.13
N LYS A 11 27.91 -42.44 -3.17
CA LYS A 11 29.23 -42.32 -2.53
C LYS A 11 30.02 -41.07 -2.96
N CYS A 12 29.97 -40.73 -4.25
CA CYS A 12 30.69 -39.56 -4.78
C CYS A 12 30.08 -38.23 -4.30
N ILE A 13 28.75 -38.14 -4.22
CA ILE A 13 28.06 -36.95 -3.72
C ILE A 13 28.34 -36.77 -2.22
N ARG A 14 28.32 -37.85 -1.43
CA ARG A 14 28.72 -37.80 0.00
C ARG A 14 30.17 -37.33 0.20
N MET A 15 31.09 -37.75 -0.67
CA MET A 15 32.47 -37.26 -0.62
C MET A 15 32.59 -35.77 -0.95
N VAL A 16 31.80 -35.27 -1.91
CA VAL A 16 31.78 -33.84 -2.24
C VAL A 16 31.19 -33.03 -1.09
N VAL A 17 30.04 -33.45 -0.54
CA VAL A 17 29.40 -32.83 0.62
C VAL A 17 30.38 -32.81 1.81
N SER A 18 30.98 -33.96 2.15
CA SER A 18 31.94 -34.06 3.24
C SER A 18 33.19 -33.20 3.04
N LYS A 19 33.68 -33.04 1.80
CA LYS A 19 34.81 -32.15 1.49
C LYS A 19 34.45 -30.67 1.68
N VAL A 20 33.26 -30.28 1.25
CA VAL A 20 32.76 -28.90 1.41
C VAL A 20 32.51 -28.61 2.90
N GLU A 21 31.83 -29.49 3.62
CA GLU A 21 31.57 -29.36 5.07
C GLU A 21 32.85 -29.32 5.91
N ASN A 22 33.90 -30.03 5.50
CA ASN A 22 35.17 -30.05 6.21
C ASN A 22 36.14 -28.93 5.81
N HIS A 23 35.81 -28.13 4.81
CA HIS A 23 36.66 -27.01 4.39
C HIS A 23 36.75 -25.95 5.51
N PRO A 24 37.94 -25.47 5.93
CA PRO A 24 38.09 -24.59 7.08
C PRO A 24 37.28 -23.31 7.01
N LYS A 25 37.19 -22.67 5.83
CA LYS A 25 36.33 -21.49 5.62
C LYS A 25 34.85 -21.81 5.62
N VAL A 26 34.44 -23.03 5.26
CA VAL A 26 33.05 -23.47 5.32
C VAL A 26 32.69 -23.86 6.75
N LYS A 27 33.61 -24.45 7.53
CA LYS A 27 33.46 -24.61 8.97
C LYS A 27 33.40 -23.28 9.70
N GLN A 28 34.19 -22.30 9.28
CA GLN A 28 34.13 -20.93 9.77
C GLN A 28 32.81 -20.27 9.36
N TRP A 29 32.37 -20.39 8.11
CA TRP A 29 31.10 -19.86 7.60
C TRP A 29 29.87 -20.49 8.28
N ASN A 30 29.84 -21.82 8.39
CA ASN A 30 28.82 -22.57 9.11
C ASN A 30 28.85 -22.30 10.62
N GLY A 31 30.04 -22.01 11.18
CA GLY A 31 30.22 -21.55 12.55
C GLY A 31 29.89 -20.06 12.73
N LEU A 32 29.78 -19.29 11.65
CA LEU A 32 29.47 -17.87 11.71
C LEU A 32 27.96 -17.61 11.73
N HIS A 33 27.09 -18.53 11.29
CA HIS A 33 25.62 -18.33 11.27
C HIS A 33 24.80 -19.61 11.56
N ARG A 34 25.18 -20.42 12.56
CA ARG A 34 24.27 -21.37 13.23
C ARG A 34 24.67 -21.56 14.69
N CYS A 35 24.13 -20.74 15.58
CA CYS A 35 23.77 -21.26 16.90
C CYS A 35 22.67 -22.31 16.66
N SER A 36 23.03 -23.58 16.62
CA SER A 36 22.07 -24.63 16.95
C SER A 36 21.61 -24.38 18.39
N GLY A 37 20.37 -23.95 18.59
CA GLY A 37 19.77 -23.90 19.93
C GLY A 37 19.06 -22.60 20.27
N TYR A 38 18.11 -22.14 19.44
CA TYR A 38 17.01 -21.42 20.07
C TYR A 38 16.26 -22.43 20.95
N PRO A 39 15.92 -22.08 22.19
CA PRO A 39 15.20 -22.96 23.09
C PRO A 39 13.88 -23.41 22.45
N LYS A 40 13.35 -24.56 22.85
CA LYS A 40 11.97 -24.90 22.54
C LYS A 40 11.07 -23.93 23.30
N LEU A 41 10.34 -23.10 22.54
CA LEU A 41 9.46 -22.08 23.08
C LEU A 41 8.00 -22.54 22.98
N LYS A 42 7.26 -22.41 24.08
CA LYS A 42 5.79 -22.55 24.09
C LYS A 42 5.19 -21.38 24.85
N LEU A 43 4.40 -20.57 24.17
CA LEU A 43 3.68 -19.45 24.76
C LEU A 43 2.25 -19.87 25.05
N THR A 44 1.88 -19.88 26.33
CA THR A 44 0.51 -20.14 26.78
C THR A 44 -0.19 -18.82 27.10
N TYR A 45 -1.30 -18.54 26.41
CA TYR A 45 -2.16 -17.39 26.70
C TYR A 45 -3.61 -17.63 26.28
N PHE A 46 -4.48 -16.64 26.48
CA PHE A 46 -5.84 -16.68 25.98
C PHE A 46 -5.90 -16.61 24.43
N PRO A 47 -7.03 -17.02 23.80
CA PRO A 47 -7.24 -16.96 22.35
C PRO A 47 -7.47 -15.53 21.81
N PHE A 48 -6.96 -14.52 22.51
CA PHE A 48 -6.99 -13.13 22.09
C PHE A 48 -5.64 -12.45 22.34
N PRO A 49 -5.39 -11.28 21.74
CA PRO A 49 -4.07 -10.64 21.80
C PRO A 49 -3.60 -10.34 23.23
N GLY A 50 -4.25 -9.37 23.89
CA GLY A 50 -3.98 -9.01 25.29
C GLY A 50 -2.49 -8.80 25.59
N ARG A 51 -2.05 -9.16 26.80
CA ARG A 51 -0.67 -8.96 27.24
C ARG A 51 0.36 -9.87 26.54
N ALA A 52 -0.08 -10.89 25.80
CA ALA A 52 0.83 -11.81 25.10
C ALA A 52 1.11 -11.41 23.64
N GLU A 53 0.33 -10.49 23.08
CA GLU A 53 0.51 -10.07 21.70
C GLU A 53 1.90 -9.51 21.37
N PRO A 54 2.51 -8.62 22.19
CA PRO A 54 3.84 -8.12 21.85
C PRO A 54 4.89 -9.24 21.89
N ILE A 55 4.66 -10.30 22.68
CA ILE A 55 5.51 -11.49 22.72
C ILE A 55 5.36 -12.28 21.41
N ARG A 56 4.12 -12.51 20.95
CA ARG A 56 3.85 -13.17 19.66
C ARG A 56 4.48 -12.43 18.50
N LEU A 57 4.33 -11.11 18.46
CA LEU A 57 4.94 -10.25 17.43
C LEU A 57 6.47 -10.35 17.48
N ALA A 58 7.08 -10.25 18.66
CA ALA A 58 8.53 -10.36 18.78
C ALA A 58 9.07 -11.75 18.37
N LEU A 59 8.34 -12.84 18.68
CA LEU A 59 8.68 -14.20 18.23
C LEU A 59 8.59 -14.31 16.70
N PHE A 60 7.49 -13.84 16.11
CA PHE A 60 7.24 -13.88 14.67
C PHE A 60 8.26 -13.05 13.89
N MET A 61 8.48 -11.80 14.30
CA MET A 61 9.44 -10.88 13.65
C MET A 61 10.89 -11.36 13.76
N GLY A 62 11.21 -12.08 14.85
CA GLY A 62 12.51 -12.71 15.03
C GLY A 62 12.71 -14.02 14.26
N GLY A 63 11.68 -14.51 13.56
CA GLY A 63 11.71 -15.84 12.92
C GLY A 63 11.88 -16.99 13.92
N LEU A 64 11.45 -16.80 15.18
CA LEU A 64 11.61 -17.78 16.25
C LEU A 64 10.44 -18.76 16.23
N ALA A 65 10.72 -20.05 16.02
CA ALA A 65 9.70 -21.10 16.09
C ALA A 65 9.21 -21.27 17.53
N PHE A 66 7.89 -21.30 17.72
CA PHE A 66 7.26 -21.52 19.02
C PHE A 66 5.88 -22.19 18.89
N GLU A 67 5.42 -22.82 19.97
CA GLU A 67 4.05 -23.30 20.12
C GLU A 67 3.17 -22.20 20.74
N ASP A 68 2.12 -21.74 20.05
CA ASP A 68 1.12 -20.79 20.57
C ASP A 68 -0.07 -21.55 21.17
N GLU A 69 0.02 -21.91 22.45
CA GLU A 69 -1.03 -22.62 23.16
C GLU A 69 -2.10 -21.62 23.65
N ARG A 70 -3.28 -21.72 23.06
CA ARG A 70 -4.42 -20.83 23.36
C ARG A 70 -5.43 -21.53 24.25
N ILE A 71 -5.59 -21.06 25.49
CA ILE A 71 -6.47 -21.69 26.49
C ILE A 71 -7.64 -20.79 26.90
N GLY A 72 -8.77 -21.40 27.26
CA GLY A 72 -9.94 -20.71 27.80
C GLY A 72 -9.84 -20.42 29.30
N VAL A 73 -10.84 -19.72 29.85
CA VAL A 73 -10.91 -19.41 31.30
C VAL A 73 -11.08 -20.68 32.14
N ASP A 74 -11.88 -21.64 31.68
CA ASP A 74 -12.10 -22.90 32.41
C ASP A 74 -10.82 -23.73 32.50
N GLU A 75 -10.04 -23.77 31.42
CA GLU A 75 -8.74 -24.44 31.40
C GLU A 75 -7.70 -23.71 32.26
N LEU A 76 -7.68 -22.37 32.23
CA LEU A 76 -6.86 -21.61 33.17
C LEU A 76 -7.23 -21.98 34.62
N ASN A 77 -8.52 -22.06 34.95
CA ASN A 77 -8.97 -22.38 36.30
C ASN A 77 -8.61 -23.81 36.74
N SER A 78 -8.60 -24.78 35.82
CA SER A 78 -8.27 -26.18 36.14
C SER A 78 -6.79 -26.41 36.42
N ARG A 79 -5.89 -25.63 35.80
CA ARG A 79 -4.42 -25.75 35.96
C ARG A 79 -3.74 -24.53 36.57
N ARG A 80 -4.51 -23.60 37.15
CA ARG A 80 -3.99 -22.32 37.67
C ARG A 80 -2.82 -22.51 38.64
N SER A 81 -2.96 -23.44 39.59
CA SER A 81 -1.96 -23.71 40.63
C SER A 81 -0.66 -24.33 40.11
N SER A 82 -0.65 -24.85 38.87
CA SER A 82 0.56 -25.38 38.24
C SER A 82 1.34 -24.32 37.46
N LEU A 83 0.77 -23.12 37.25
CA LEU A 83 1.42 -22.04 36.52
C LEU A 83 2.25 -21.16 37.46
N PRO A 84 3.41 -20.64 37.01
CA PRO A 84 4.16 -19.65 37.79
C PRO A 84 3.28 -18.45 38.13
N PHE A 85 3.24 -18.10 39.42
CA PHE A 85 2.41 -17.01 39.95
C PHE A 85 0.90 -17.14 39.66
N ASN A 86 0.40 -18.33 39.33
CA ASN A 86 -1.03 -18.60 39.15
C ASN A 86 -1.71 -17.75 38.05
N GLN A 87 -0.95 -17.33 37.04
CA GLN A 87 -1.39 -16.35 36.03
C GLN A 87 -0.85 -16.65 34.62
N LEU A 88 -1.31 -15.85 33.65
CA LEU A 88 -0.85 -15.81 32.26
C LEU A 88 -0.35 -14.39 31.92
N PRO A 89 0.49 -14.20 30.89
CA PRO A 89 1.09 -15.23 30.02
C PRO A 89 2.19 -16.05 30.69
N VAL A 90 2.39 -17.25 30.17
CA VAL A 90 3.52 -18.14 30.51
C VAL A 90 4.28 -18.48 29.24
N LEU A 91 5.60 -18.32 29.27
CA LEU A 91 6.51 -18.84 28.26
C LEU A 91 7.26 -20.02 28.85
N GLU A 92 7.14 -21.20 28.26
CA GLU A 92 8.00 -22.33 28.53
C GLU A 92 9.25 -22.24 27.65
N VAL A 93 10.42 -22.28 28.27
CA VAL A 93 11.75 -22.23 27.64
C VAL A 93 12.46 -23.55 27.98
N ASP A 94 12.55 -24.46 27.02
CA ASP A 94 13.13 -25.80 27.24
C ASP A 94 12.56 -26.56 28.45
N GLY A 95 11.25 -26.41 28.70
CA GLY A 95 10.55 -27.02 29.83
C GLY A 95 10.49 -26.15 31.09
N GLU A 96 11.24 -25.04 31.16
CA GLU A 96 11.16 -24.10 32.28
C GLU A 96 10.04 -23.08 32.03
N MET A 97 9.03 -23.07 32.90
CA MET A 97 7.93 -22.10 32.82
C MET A 97 8.31 -20.76 33.45
N VAL A 98 8.24 -19.69 32.65
CA VAL A 98 8.45 -18.30 33.07
C VAL A 98 7.15 -17.52 32.88
N SER A 99 6.82 -16.65 33.83
CA SER A 99 5.66 -15.74 33.77
C SER A 99 6.12 -14.29 33.86
N GLN A 100 5.19 -13.36 33.61
CA GLN A 100 5.35 -11.89 33.55
C GLN A 100 5.59 -11.40 32.12
N ALA A 101 4.56 -10.79 31.53
CA ALA A 101 4.52 -10.46 30.11
C ALA A 101 5.73 -9.64 29.63
N LEU A 102 6.12 -8.59 30.36
CA LEU A 102 7.21 -7.71 29.96
C LEU A 102 8.60 -8.32 30.20
N ALA A 103 8.73 -9.23 31.17
CA ALA A 103 9.95 -10.01 31.36
C ALA A 103 10.14 -11.01 30.22
N ILE A 104 9.07 -11.71 29.85
CA ILE A 104 9.04 -12.62 28.68
C ILE A 104 9.36 -11.83 27.40
N LEU A 105 8.73 -10.67 27.21
CA LEU A 105 8.97 -9.82 26.05
C LEU A 105 10.42 -9.34 25.95
N ARG A 106 11.06 -9.00 27.08
CA ARG A 106 12.49 -8.67 27.10
C ARG A 106 13.35 -9.85 26.65
N TYR A 107 13.06 -11.04 27.16
CA TYR A 107 13.77 -12.27 26.79
C TYR A 107 13.64 -12.57 25.29
N VAL A 108 12.41 -12.62 24.79
CA VAL A 108 12.11 -12.85 23.37
C VAL A 108 12.70 -11.75 22.50
N GLY A 109 12.58 -10.48 22.92
CA GLY A 109 13.17 -9.33 22.24
C GLY A 109 14.68 -9.44 22.09
N THR A 110 15.34 -10.02 23.09
CA THR A 110 16.79 -10.29 23.02
C THR A 110 17.09 -11.35 21.98
N LEU A 111 16.31 -12.44 21.95
CA LEU A 111 16.46 -13.52 20.96
C LEU A 111 16.16 -13.06 19.52
N SER A 112 15.21 -12.14 19.35
CA SER A 112 14.79 -11.62 18.05
C SER A 112 15.56 -10.38 17.57
N GLY A 113 16.45 -9.83 18.41
CA GLY A 113 17.21 -8.60 18.10
C GLY A 113 16.45 -7.28 18.32
N LEU A 114 15.23 -7.33 18.86
CA LEU A 114 14.37 -6.17 19.18
C LEU A 114 14.64 -5.57 20.57
N TYR A 115 15.53 -6.16 21.35
CA TYR A 115 16.07 -5.63 22.60
C TYR A 115 17.57 -5.90 22.61
N SER A 116 18.40 -4.88 22.33
CA SER A 116 19.82 -5.08 22.06
C SER A 116 20.70 -4.93 23.31
N PRO A 117 21.43 -5.98 23.75
CA PRO A 117 22.36 -5.89 24.87
C PRO A 117 23.56 -4.96 24.62
N SER A 118 23.82 -4.60 23.37
CA SER A 118 24.94 -3.74 22.99
C SER A 118 24.71 -2.25 23.27
N ASN A 119 23.47 -1.83 23.56
CA ASN A 119 23.11 -0.44 23.82
C ASN A 119 22.38 -0.32 25.16
N ILE A 120 23.16 -0.16 26.24
CA ILE A 120 22.63 -0.09 27.61
C ILE A 120 21.64 1.07 27.84
N MET A 121 21.76 2.16 27.07
CA MET A 121 20.86 3.31 27.20
C MET A 121 19.52 3.05 26.50
N GLU A 122 19.53 2.38 25.35
CA GLU A 122 18.33 1.87 24.69
C GLU A 122 17.60 0.88 25.61
N MET A 123 18.31 -0.07 26.20
CA MET A 123 17.75 -1.02 27.19
C MET A 123 17.06 -0.30 28.36
N LEU A 124 17.74 0.67 28.98
CA LEU A 124 17.19 1.43 30.10
C LEU A 124 15.89 2.15 29.71
N ARG A 125 15.85 2.77 28.52
CA ARG A 125 14.68 3.48 28.02
C ARG A 125 13.52 2.53 27.72
N ILE A 126 13.80 1.37 27.14
CA ILE A 126 12.80 0.32 26.94
C ILE A 126 12.22 -0.13 28.29
N ASP A 127 13.09 -0.37 29.29
CA ASP A 127 12.67 -0.83 30.61
C ASP A 127 11.86 0.24 31.38
N GLU A 128 12.16 1.52 31.14
CA GLU A 128 11.36 2.64 31.63
C GLU A 128 9.95 2.64 31.03
N VAL A 129 9.82 2.46 29.71
CA VAL A 129 8.52 2.32 29.02
C VAL A 129 7.74 1.12 29.56
N PHE A 130 8.41 -0.03 29.72
CA PHE A 130 7.82 -1.24 30.27
C PHE A 130 7.26 -1.01 31.67
N SER A 131 8.03 -0.34 32.53
CA SER A 131 7.61 -0.07 33.91
C SER A 131 6.33 0.79 33.94
N LEU A 132 6.24 1.80 33.08
CA LEU A 132 5.06 2.66 32.98
C LEU A 132 3.82 1.90 32.47
N ILE A 133 4.00 0.99 31.50
CA ILE A 133 2.92 0.14 30.99
C ILE A 133 2.46 -0.86 32.07
N ASP A 134 3.37 -1.42 32.86
CA ASP A 134 3.00 -2.31 33.96
C ASP A 134 2.27 -1.57 35.08
N GLU A 135 2.65 -0.32 35.37
CA GLU A 135 1.93 0.56 36.30
C GLU A 135 0.48 0.77 35.84
N PHE A 136 0.25 0.98 34.55
CA PHE A 136 -1.11 1.08 34.01
C PHE A 136 -1.94 -0.19 34.27
N TYR A 137 -1.41 -1.36 33.92
CA TYR A 137 -2.10 -2.65 34.10
C TYR A 137 -2.20 -3.08 35.56
N SER A 138 -1.38 -2.54 36.46
CA SER A 138 -1.47 -2.76 37.90
C SER A 138 -2.29 -1.68 38.63
N SER A 139 -2.69 -0.61 37.93
CA SER A 139 -3.48 0.47 38.50
C SER A 139 -4.80 -0.02 39.09
N TYR A 140 -5.23 0.63 40.17
CA TYR A 140 -6.51 0.32 40.81
C TYR A 140 -7.67 0.43 39.81
N THR A 141 -7.71 1.49 39.00
CA THR A 141 -8.79 1.73 38.04
C THR A 141 -8.90 0.60 37.01
N TRP A 142 -7.76 0.18 36.43
CA TRP A 142 -7.75 -0.96 35.51
C TRP A 142 -8.26 -2.23 36.18
N ASN A 143 -7.64 -2.63 37.29
CA ASN A 143 -7.96 -3.88 37.98
C ASN A 143 -9.41 -3.91 38.49
N ALA A 144 -9.86 -2.85 39.15
CA ALA A 144 -11.24 -2.74 39.61
C ALA A 144 -12.21 -2.81 38.44
N SER A 145 -11.97 -2.09 37.33
CA SER A 145 -12.86 -2.12 36.16
C SER A 145 -12.91 -3.48 35.45
N TYR A 146 -11.82 -4.25 35.50
CA TYR A 146 -11.71 -5.51 34.78
C TYR A 146 -12.41 -6.65 35.53
N PHE A 147 -12.37 -6.63 36.86
CA PHE A 147 -12.96 -7.67 37.72
C PHE A 147 -14.33 -7.29 38.32
N GLU A 148 -14.80 -6.06 38.16
CA GLU A 148 -16.12 -5.64 38.67
C GLU A 148 -17.25 -6.41 37.97
N GLN A 149 -18.16 -6.97 38.76
CA GLN A 149 -19.27 -7.80 38.28
C GLN A 149 -20.56 -7.01 38.13
N TYR A 150 -20.71 -5.89 38.86
CA TYR A 150 -21.90 -5.04 38.77
C TYR A 150 -21.80 -4.09 37.57
N PRO A 151 -22.66 -4.20 36.54
CA PRO A 151 -22.46 -3.51 35.26
C PRO A 151 -22.35 -1.98 35.36
N MET A 152 -23.17 -1.35 36.20
CA MET A 152 -23.15 0.12 36.34
C MET A 152 -21.87 0.63 37.02
N LYS A 153 -21.36 -0.10 38.01
CA LYS A 153 -20.10 0.24 38.68
C LYS A 153 -18.91 -0.06 37.77
N GLN A 154 -18.98 -1.13 36.99
CA GLN A 154 -17.99 -1.46 35.98
C GLN A 154 -17.91 -0.35 34.93
N LEU A 155 -19.06 0.14 34.44
CA LEU A 155 -19.10 1.25 33.49
C LEU A 155 -18.50 2.53 34.07
N GLN A 156 -18.84 2.88 35.31
CA GLN A 156 -18.25 4.06 35.99
C GLN A 156 -16.72 3.96 36.11
N LEU A 157 -16.20 2.79 36.50
CA LEU A 157 -14.75 2.56 36.58
C LEU A 157 -14.09 2.63 35.20
N ARG A 158 -14.78 2.18 34.13
CA ARG A 158 -14.29 2.28 32.75
C ARG A 158 -14.35 3.70 32.21
N THR A 159 -15.31 4.52 32.63
CA THR A 159 -15.31 5.96 32.37
C THR A 159 -14.08 6.62 33.00
N THR A 160 -13.80 6.39 34.29
CA THR A 160 -12.57 6.89 34.93
C THR A 160 -11.29 6.36 34.27
N LEU A 161 -11.29 5.10 33.82
CA LEU A 161 -10.18 4.53 33.07
C LEU A 161 -9.94 5.30 31.77
N ALA A 162 -11.01 5.57 31.00
CA ALA A 162 -10.97 6.22 29.70
C ALA A 162 -10.64 7.71 29.76
N GLU A 163 -11.18 8.42 30.76
CA GLU A 163 -11.11 9.87 30.89
C GLU A 163 -9.93 10.36 31.71
N GLU A 164 -9.37 9.52 32.60
CA GLU A 164 -8.28 9.92 33.50
C GLU A 164 -7.05 9.03 33.37
N THR A 165 -7.21 7.72 33.62
CA THR A 165 -6.05 6.83 33.83
C THR A 165 -5.28 6.57 32.53
N LEU A 166 -6.00 6.27 31.45
CA LEU A 166 -5.43 6.08 30.12
C LEU A 166 -4.78 7.36 29.56
N PRO A 167 -5.46 8.54 29.51
CA PRO A 167 -4.84 9.78 29.04
C PRO A 167 -3.59 10.17 29.81
N LYS A 168 -3.60 9.99 31.14
CA LYS A 168 -2.43 10.28 31.97
C LYS A 168 -1.24 9.40 31.58
N THR A 169 -1.48 8.10 31.38
CA THR A 169 -0.44 7.14 30.99
C THR A 169 0.10 7.44 29.59
N LEU A 170 -0.79 7.67 28.62
CA LEU A 170 -0.39 8.01 27.25
C LEU A 170 0.36 9.34 27.21
N GLY A 171 -0.06 10.34 27.98
CA GLY A 171 0.65 11.61 28.10
C GLY A 171 2.05 11.45 28.70
N PHE A 172 2.25 10.54 29.66
CA PHE A 172 3.59 10.23 30.16
C PHE A 172 4.46 9.52 29.10
N LEU A 173 3.90 8.53 28.38
CA LEU A 173 4.61 7.84 27.30
C LEU A 173 5.04 8.81 26.20
N GLU A 174 4.11 9.62 25.70
CA GLU A 174 4.36 10.65 24.68
C GLU A 174 5.49 11.60 25.10
N ASN A 175 5.40 12.17 26.31
CA ASN A 175 6.42 13.09 26.81
C ASN A 175 7.81 12.44 26.94
N ARG A 176 7.87 11.13 27.24
CA ARG A 176 9.15 10.41 27.32
C ARG A 176 9.70 10.08 25.94
N VAL A 177 8.88 9.51 25.06
CA VAL A 177 9.26 9.10 23.70
C VAL A 177 9.70 10.32 22.88
N SER A 178 8.91 11.40 22.88
CA SER A 178 9.20 12.61 22.10
C SER A 178 10.47 13.33 22.55
N ARG A 179 10.92 13.11 23.80
CA ARG A 179 12.23 13.60 24.28
C ARG A 179 13.43 12.84 23.75
N TRP A 180 13.25 11.59 23.31
CA TRP A 180 14.33 10.79 22.75
C TRP A 180 14.53 11.04 21.26
N GLY A 181 13.48 11.48 20.55
CA GLY A 181 13.57 12.03 19.19
C GLY A 181 14.05 11.05 18.12
N GLY A 182 13.85 9.74 18.34
CA GLY A 182 14.18 8.69 17.37
C GLY A 182 13.01 8.41 16.41
N LEU A 183 13.29 7.67 15.33
CA LEU A 183 12.27 7.19 14.39
C LEU A 183 11.24 6.27 15.05
N HIS A 184 11.66 5.55 16.08
CA HIS A 184 10.83 4.65 16.88
C HIS A 184 10.75 5.11 18.34
N SER A 185 9.90 4.44 19.13
CA SER A 185 9.65 4.79 20.53
C SER A 185 10.94 4.84 21.34
N VAL A 186 11.94 4.02 21.01
CA VAL A 186 13.29 4.10 21.56
C VAL A 186 14.32 3.92 20.44
N GLY A 187 14.99 5.01 20.04
CA GLY A 187 16.07 4.98 19.05
C GLY A 187 15.59 4.93 17.60
N ASP A 188 16.47 4.54 16.69
CA ASP A 188 16.27 4.65 15.24
C ASP A 188 15.71 3.37 14.59
N LYS A 189 15.47 2.33 15.39
CA LYS A 189 14.97 1.03 14.92
C LYS A 189 13.80 0.56 15.78
N LEU A 190 12.97 -0.31 15.22
CA LEU A 190 11.88 -0.94 15.96
C LEU A 190 12.42 -1.75 17.14
N THR A 191 11.82 -1.55 18.32
CA THR A 191 12.17 -2.27 19.55
C THR A 191 10.95 -2.90 20.20
N VAL A 192 11.17 -3.70 21.23
CA VAL A 192 10.07 -4.23 22.04
C VAL A 192 9.28 -3.15 22.80
N ALA A 193 9.81 -1.93 22.97
CA ALA A 193 9.04 -0.81 23.52
C ALA A 193 7.89 -0.41 22.59
N ASP A 194 8.14 -0.38 21.29
CA ASP A 194 7.12 -0.10 20.27
C ASP A 194 6.01 -1.15 20.30
N LEU A 195 6.38 -2.43 20.38
CA LEU A 195 5.41 -3.53 20.46
C LEU A 195 4.54 -3.45 21.72
N ALA A 196 5.13 -3.06 22.86
CA ALA A 196 4.40 -2.89 24.11
C ALA A 196 3.42 -1.71 24.05
N ILE A 197 3.84 -0.56 23.51
CA ILE A 197 2.98 0.62 23.30
C ILE A 197 1.85 0.29 22.32
N TYR A 198 2.17 -0.37 21.19
CA TYR A 198 1.20 -0.83 20.21
C TYR A 198 0.13 -1.73 20.86
N SER A 199 0.54 -2.71 21.65
CA SER A 199 -0.40 -3.62 22.34
C SER A 199 -1.30 -2.91 23.36
N LEU A 200 -0.77 -1.89 24.06
CA LEU A 200 -1.56 -1.07 24.97
C LEU A 200 -2.65 -0.32 24.20
N LEU A 201 -2.29 0.36 23.10
CA LEU A 201 -3.23 1.12 22.26
C LEU A 201 -4.27 0.20 21.61
N TRP A 202 -3.83 -0.93 21.06
CA TRP A 202 -4.72 -1.90 20.42
C TRP A 202 -5.81 -2.41 21.37
N THR A 203 -5.49 -2.62 22.66
CA THR A 203 -6.45 -3.06 23.68
C THR A 203 -7.69 -2.17 23.75
N PHE A 204 -7.52 -0.87 23.53
CA PHE A 204 -8.60 0.12 23.59
C PHE A 204 -9.19 0.42 22.21
N GLN A 205 -8.38 0.37 21.15
CA GLN A 205 -8.85 0.56 19.78
C GLN A 205 -9.72 -0.60 19.28
N SER A 206 -9.52 -1.82 19.79
CA SER A 206 -10.26 -3.00 19.34
C SER A 206 -11.75 -3.00 19.74
N GLY A 207 -12.22 -2.02 20.51
CA GLY A 207 -13.60 -1.94 21.02
C GLY A 207 -13.99 -3.04 22.02
N ARG A 208 -13.02 -3.84 22.48
CA ARG A 208 -13.26 -5.01 23.33
C ARG A 208 -13.61 -4.65 24.77
N ILE A 209 -13.11 -3.52 25.27
CA ILE A 209 -13.40 -3.04 26.62
C ILE A 209 -14.69 -2.22 26.59
N ALA A 210 -15.83 -2.89 26.69
CA ALA A 210 -17.15 -2.25 26.63
C ALA A 210 -17.26 -1.08 27.62
N GLY A 211 -17.62 0.12 27.15
CA GLY A 211 -17.70 1.32 28.00
C GLY A 211 -16.41 2.17 28.04
N VAL A 212 -15.34 1.76 27.36
CA VAL A 212 -14.24 2.65 26.97
C VAL A 212 -14.40 2.98 25.48
N PRO A 213 -14.74 4.24 25.12
CA PRO A 213 -14.87 4.63 23.71
C PRO A 213 -13.57 4.42 22.93
N VAL A 214 -13.66 3.87 21.71
CA VAL A 214 -12.51 3.78 20.79
C VAL A 214 -11.91 5.17 20.52
N SER A 215 -12.76 6.20 20.52
CA SER A 215 -12.37 7.60 20.39
C SER A 215 -11.49 8.13 21.54
N SER A 216 -11.47 7.49 22.72
CA SER A 216 -10.62 7.91 23.83
C SER A 216 -9.13 7.82 23.49
N VAL A 217 -8.73 6.87 22.63
CA VAL A 217 -7.36 6.78 22.11
C VAL A 217 -7.15 7.77 20.96
N THR A 218 -8.10 7.85 20.03
CA THR A 218 -8.01 8.73 18.85
C THR A 218 -7.93 10.21 19.24
N MET A 219 -8.66 10.64 20.26
CA MET A 219 -8.66 12.02 20.75
C MET A 219 -7.37 12.37 21.52
N GLN A 220 -6.70 11.38 22.13
CA GLN A 220 -5.45 11.55 22.87
C GLN A 220 -4.19 11.47 22.01
N LEU A 221 -4.23 10.74 20.90
CA LEU A 221 -3.18 10.79 19.88
C LEU A 221 -3.19 12.13 19.11
N LEU A 222 -4.33 12.83 19.09
CA LEU A 222 -4.50 14.14 18.43
C LEU A 222 -4.15 15.34 19.33
N THR A 223 -4.13 15.21 20.66
CA THR A 223 -3.92 16.34 21.59
C THR A 223 -2.46 16.75 21.85
N PRO A 224 -1.43 15.88 21.86
CA PRO A 224 -0.04 16.30 22.03
C PRO A 224 0.65 16.70 20.71
N LEU A 225 0.15 16.22 19.56
CA LEU A 225 0.51 16.73 18.22
C LEU A 225 0.24 18.24 18.07
N ALA A 226 -0.68 18.79 18.87
CA ALA A 226 -1.01 20.22 18.86
C ALA A 226 -0.08 21.09 19.74
N LEU A 227 0.64 20.53 20.74
CA LEU A 227 1.46 21.33 21.67
C LEU A 227 2.98 21.17 21.52
N ALA A 228 3.49 20.00 21.09
CA ALA A 228 4.93 19.80 20.89
C ALA A 228 5.47 20.45 19.60
N CYS A 229 4.62 20.71 18.61
CA CYS A 229 4.98 21.44 17.38
C CYS A 229 5.19 22.95 17.59
N ILE A 230 4.85 23.51 18.76
CA ILE A 230 4.88 24.96 19.00
C ILE A 230 6.26 25.47 19.48
N LEU A 231 7.18 24.61 19.94
CA LEU A 231 8.42 25.08 20.60
C LEU A 231 9.76 24.61 20.01
N PHE A 232 9.81 23.72 19.01
CA PHE A 232 11.08 23.36 18.35
C PHE A 232 11.07 23.27 16.81
N CYS A 233 9.94 23.54 16.15
CA CYS A 233 9.94 23.85 14.72
C CYS A 233 9.68 25.35 14.53
N SER A 234 10.72 26.16 14.70
CA SER A 234 10.82 27.44 13.99
C SER A 234 11.15 27.22 12.50
N THR A 235 10.39 26.32 11.88
CA THR A 235 10.00 26.32 10.47
C THR A 235 8.56 25.85 10.47
N ALA A 236 7.64 26.77 10.21
CA ALA A 236 6.21 26.52 10.18
C ALA A 236 5.87 25.30 9.30
N VAL A 237 5.29 24.24 9.88
CA VAL A 237 4.34 23.44 9.12
C VAL A 237 3.05 24.24 9.15
N ALA A 238 2.97 25.19 8.22
CA ALA A 238 1.71 25.84 7.91
C ALA A 238 0.70 24.73 7.57
N LYS A 239 -0.58 24.92 7.94
CA LYS A 239 -1.64 24.44 7.06
C LYS A 239 -1.20 24.84 5.65
N SER A 240 -0.89 23.88 4.79
CA SER A 240 -0.67 24.20 3.38
C SER A 240 -2.02 24.72 2.90
N ASP A 241 -2.17 26.03 2.93
CA ASP A 241 -3.16 26.71 2.13
C ASP A 241 -2.81 26.47 0.66
N GLU A 242 -3.79 26.63 -0.21
CA GLU A 242 -3.54 26.53 -1.64
C GLU A 242 -2.51 27.57 -2.09
N GLU A 243 -1.75 27.21 -3.13
CA GLU A 243 -0.76 28.10 -3.72
C GLU A 243 -1.36 29.47 -4.07
N ALA A 244 -0.79 30.51 -3.47
CA ALA A 244 -1.20 31.89 -3.65
C ALA A 244 -0.52 32.54 -4.85
N LYS A 245 0.66 32.06 -5.25
CA LYS A 245 1.37 32.57 -6.44
C LYS A 245 0.54 32.41 -7.70
N THR A 246 0.68 33.37 -8.62
CA THR A 246 0.09 33.24 -9.95
C THR A 246 0.89 32.23 -10.77
N ILE A 247 0.31 31.75 -11.87
CA ILE A 247 1.01 30.82 -12.76
C ILE A 247 2.27 31.46 -13.37
N ASP A 248 2.26 32.78 -13.58
CA ASP A 248 3.41 33.51 -14.13
C ASP A 248 4.51 33.71 -13.07
N ASP A 249 4.16 33.88 -11.80
CA ASP A 249 5.14 33.89 -10.69
C ASP A 249 5.83 32.52 -10.55
N LEU A 250 5.06 31.43 -10.60
CA LEU A 250 5.59 30.07 -10.56
C LEU A 250 6.49 29.78 -11.77
N TYR A 251 6.14 30.33 -12.93
CA TYR A 251 6.96 30.21 -14.14
C TYR A 251 8.29 30.95 -13.97
N ALA A 252 8.28 32.17 -13.44
CA ALA A 252 9.50 32.91 -13.15
C ALA A 252 10.40 32.18 -12.14
N ASP A 253 9.82 31.58 -11.09
CA ASP A 253 10.57 30.76 -10.12
C ASP A 253 11.20 29.53 -10.77
N ALA A 254 10.45 28.83 -11.62
CA ALA A 254 10.93 27.64 -12.34
C ALA A 254 12.08 27.98 -13.31
N VAL A 255 12.01 29.13 -13.98
CA VAL A 255 13.11 29.63 -14.83
C VAL A 255 14.34 29.98 -13.99
N ALA A 256 14.14 30.64 -12.84
CA ALA A 256 15.23 30.97 -11.92
C ALA A 256 15.91 29.73 -11.30
N GLU A 257 15.18 28.63 -11.12
CA GLU A 257 15.68 27.32 -10.68
C GLU A 257 16.52 26.60 -11.76
N GLY A 258 16.49 27.09 -13.01
CA GLY A 258 17.25 26.53 -14.13
C GLY A 258 16.39 25.94 -15.24
N GLY A 259 15.06 25.98 -15.12
CA GLY A 259 14.14 25.70 -16.21
C GLY A 259 14.15 24.25 -16.68
N ASN A 260 14.38 23.27 -15.81
CA ASN A 260 14.29 21.85 -16.17
C ASN A 260 13.13 21.19 -15.43
N LEU A 261 12.43 20.28 -16.09
CA LEU A 261 11.37 19.48 -15.49
C LEU A 261 11.39 18.09 -16.09
N VAL A 262 11.48 17.06 -15.24
CA VAL A 262 11.38 15.66 -15.65
C VAL A 262 10.11 15.03 -15.07
N LEU A 263 9.23 14.55 -15.94
CA LEU A 263 8.02 13.82 -15.60
C LEU A 263 8.17 12.34 -15.99
N TYR A 264 8.00 11.45 -15.02
CA TYR A 264 7.75 10.03 -15.26
C TYR A 264 6.24 9.79 -15.32
N HIS A 265 5.75 9.32 -16.46
CA HIS A 265 4.33 9.16 -16.73
C HIS A 265 4.00 7.72 -17.10
N GLY A 266 2.98 7.16 -16.44
CA GLY A 266 2.45 5.85 -16.72
C GLY A 266 1.68 5.80 -18.04
N GLY A 267 2.15 5.00 -19.00
CA GLY A 267 1.46 4.80 -20.26
C GLY A 267 2.08 3.71 -21.14
N ASP A 268 1.44 3.44 -22.27
CA ASP A 268 1.78 2.29 -23.12
C ASP A 268 2.79 2.57 -24.23
N ALA A 269 3.04 3.83 -24.58
CA ALA A 269 3.96 4.18 -25.66
C ALA A 269 4.55 5.58 -25.45
N ALA A 270 5.78 5.78 -25.93
CA ALA A 270 6.56 7.00 -25.72
C ALA A 270 5.83 8.29 -26.14
N ASP A 271 4.95 8.20 -27.14
CA ASP A 271 4.22 9.32 -27.73
C ASP A 271 2.88 9.63 -27.02
N ARG A 272 2.46 8.82 -26.04
CA ARG A 272 1.13 8.94 -25.41
C ARG A 272 0.91 10.26 -24.69
N GLN A 273 1.99 10.93 -24.29
CA GLN A 273 1.94 12.22 -23.60
C GLN A 273 2.41 13.39 -24.47
N ASP A 274 2.50 13.22 -25.79
CA ASP A 274 2.94 14.28 -26.70
C ASP A 274 2.03 15.51 -26.64
N ARG A 275 0.71 15.32 -26.55
CA ARG A 275 -0.25 16.43 -26.39
C ARG A 275 0.01 17.23 -25.12
N LEU A 276 0.24 16.53 -24.01
CA LEU A 276 0.54 17.14 -22.70
C LEU A 276 1.88 17.90 -22.77
N ARG A 277 2.93 17.23 -23.27
CA ARG A 277 4.28 17.80 -23.43
C ARG A 277 4.25 19.06 -24.29
N ASN A 278 3.62 19.00 -25.46
CA ASN A 278 3.58 20.10 -26.40
C ASN A 278 2.80 21.29 -25.84
N ALA A 279 1.68 21.06 -25.17
CA ALA A 279 0.89 22.14 -24.56
C ALA A 279 1.65 22.83 -23.42
N PHE A 280 2.31 22.07 -22.54
CA PHE A 280 3.12 22.65 -21.46
C PHE A 280 4.31 23.44 -22.03
N THR A 281 5.04 22.86 -22.98
CA THR A 281 6.20 23.50 -23.63
C THR A 281 5.79 24.78 -24.38
N GLN A 282 4.61 24.78 -25.01
CA GLN A 282 4.08 25.97 -25.65
C GLN A 282 3.71 27.07 -24.64
N ARG A 283 3.16 26.68 -23.48
CA ARG A 283 2.77 27.65 -22.43
C ARG A 283 3.97 28.20 -21.65
N PHE A 284 5.04 27.41 -21.52
CA PHE A 284 6.24 27.73 -20.73
C PHE A 284 7.52 27.44 -21.55
N PRO A 285 7.84 28.26 -22.56
CA PRO A 285 8.87 27.95 -23.55
C PRO A 285 10.31 27.93 -23.00
N GLU A 286 10.55 28.49 -21.80
CA GLU A 286 11.86 28.44 -21.14
C GLU A 286 12.02 27.23 -20.21
N ILE A 287 10.99 26.39 -20.07
CA ILE A 287 11.10 25.12 -19.35
C ILE A 287 11.43 23.99 -20.33
N ASN A 288 12.61 23.41 -20.16
CA ASN A 288 13.01 22.16 -20.78
C ASN A 288 12.23 20.99 -20.13
N PHE A 289 11.09 20.67 -20.73
CA PHE A 289 10.19 19.65 -20.21
C PHE A 289 10.45 18.28 -20.86
N THR A 290 10.98 17.36 -20.06
CA THR A 290 11.21 15.96 -20.44
C THR A 290 10.10 15.09 -19.88
N VAL A 291 9.39 14.36 -20.76
CA VAL A 291 8.40 13.36 -20.37
C VAL A 291 8.90 11.99 -20.78
N ILE A 292 9.05 11.10 -19.81
CA ILE A 292 9.35 9.69 -20.04
C ILE A 292 8.07 8.91 -19.81
N VAL A 293 7.66 8.12 -20.79
CA VAL A 293 6.52 7.22 -20.69
C VAL A 293 7.03 5.78 -20.59
N ASP A 294 6.54 5.08 -19.59
CA ASP A 294 6.71 3.63 -19.40
C ASP A 294 5.48 3.08 -18.67
N TYR A 295 5.33 1.76 -18.60
CA TYR A 295 4.28 1.17 -17.79
C TYR A 295 4.43 1.59 -16.33
N SER A 296 3.30 1.84 -15.66
CA SER A 296 3.33 2.29 -14.26
C SER A 296 4.05 1.31 -13.34
N LYS A 297 3.84 0.01 -13.56
CA LYS A 297 4.51 -1.12 -12.85
C LYS A 297 6.03 -1.22 -13.04
N TYR A 298 6.59 -0.42 -13.95
CA TYR A 298 8.04 -0.30 -14.13
C TYR A 298 8.52 1.06 -13.61
N HIS A 299 7.72 2.12 -13.76
CA HIS A 299 8.05 3.42 -13.18
C HIS A 299 8.05 3.41 -11.65
N ASP A 300 7.10 2.72 -10.99
CA ASP A 300 7.04 2.61 -9.53
C ASP A 300 8.33 2.02 -8.93
N VAL A 301 8.71 0.82 -9.34
CA VAL A 301 9.90 0.10 -8.87
C VAL A 301 11.19 0.77 -9.34
N ARG A 302 11.16 1.47 -10.48
CA ARG A 302 12.29 2.30 -10.92
C ARG A 302 12.49 3.48 -9.97
N ILE A 303 11.42 4.16 -9.57
CA ILE A 303 11.48 5.26 -8.61
C ILE A 303 11.95 4.73 -7.26
N ASP A 304 11.40 3.61 -6.77
CA ASP A 304 11.84 2.99 -5.51
C ASP A 304 13.34 2.67 -5.55
N ASN A 305 13.82 2.05 -6.62
CA ASN A 305 15.24 1.75 -6.76
C ASN A 305 16.11 3.02 -6.85
N GLN A 306 15.63 4.06 -7.55
CA GLN A 306 16.34 5.34 -7.62
C GLN A 306 16.38 6.07 -6.26
N LEU A 307 15.31 6.00 -5.46
CA LEU A 307 15.26 6.56 -4.11
C LEU A 307 16.22 5.83 -3.17
N GLU A 308 16.23 4.50 -3.23
CA GLU A 308 17.11 3.64 -2.43
C GLU A 308 18.60 3.85 -2.77
N THR A 309 18.90 4.06 -4.05
CA THR A 309 20.28 4.23 -4.54
C THR A 309 20.74 5.70 -4.60
N ASP A 310 19.90 6.64 -4.16
CA ASP A 310 20.15 8.08 -4.22
C ASP A 310 20.48 8.59 -5.64
N THR A 311 19.77 8.05 -6.63
CA THR A 311 19.91 8.36 -8.06
C THR A 311 18.61 8.87 -8.70
N LEU A 312 17.74 9.49 -7.91
CA LEU A 312 16.45 9.99 -8.38
C LEU A 312 16.59 10.95 -9.58
N VAL A 313 15.86 10.64 -10.65
CA VAL A 313 15.80 11.40 -11.90
C VAL A 313 14.55 12.29 -12.01
N PRO A 314 13.31 11.76 -11.87
CA PRO A 314 12.11 12.56 -12.09
C PRO A 314 11.88 13.57 -10.98
N ASP A 315 11.27 14.70 -11.34
CA ASP A 315 10.75 15.68 -10.38
C ASP A 315 9.28 15.38 -10.04
N VAL A 316 8.52 14.94 -11.04
CA VAL A 316 7.09 14.62 -10.95
C VAL A 316 6.86 13.20 -11.43
N VAL A 317 5.93 12.51 -10.76
CA VAL A 317 5.48 11.16 -11.12
C VAL A 317 3.97 11.15 -11.33
N ALA A 318 3.48 10.50 -12.39
CA ALA A 318 2.05 10.36 -12.68
C ALA A 318 1.68 8.94 -13.13
N LEU A 319 1.07 8.13 -12.26
CA LEU A 319 0.90 6.67 -12.49
C LEU A 319 -0.52 6.18 -12.21
N GLN A 320 -0.84 5.00 -12.77
CA GLN A 320 -2.08 4.27 -12.47
C GLN A 320 -1.94 3.28 -11.30
N THR A 321 -0.71 3.04 -10.81
CA THR A 321 -0.46 2.22 -9.62
C THR A 321 -0.74 3.03 -8.36
N LEU A 322 -2.04 3.18 -8.08
CA LEU A 322 -2.53 4.15 -7.10
C LEU A 322 -1.95 3.92 -5.69
N GLN A 323 -1.77 2.67 -5.29
CA GLN A 323 -1.25 2.26 -3.99
C GLN A 323 0.16 2.81 -3.69
N ASP A 324 0.98 3.05 -4.72
CA ASP A 324 2.33 3.59 -4.53
C ASP A 324 2.29 5.00 -3.98
N PHE A 325 1.31 5.81 -4.37
CA PHE A 325 1.14 7.15 -3.78
C PHE A 325 0.73 7.08 -2.31
N THR A 326 -0.06 6.07 -1.92
CA THR A 326 -0.40 5.85 -0.50
C THR A 326 0.86 5.47 0.29
N ARG A 327 1.70 4.59 -0.27
CA ARG A 327 2.96 4.16 0.33
C ARG A 327 4.00 5.29 0.40
N TRP A 328 4.30 5.96 -0.71
CA TRP A 328 5.24 7.08 -0.75
C TRP A 328 4.82 8.25 0.14
N THR A 329 3.52 8.48 0.32
CA THR A 329 3.04 9.47 1.31
C THR A 329 3.42 9.08 2.73
N LYS A 330 3.27 7.80 3.12
CA LYS A 330 3.65 7.29 4.44
C LYS A 330 5.17 7.29 4.65
N GLU A 331 5.92 7.06 3.58
CA GLU A 331 7.39 7.05 3.58
C GLU A 331 8.00 8.47 3.53
N GLY A 332 7.19 9.50 3.28
CA GLY A 332 7.67 10.89 3.18
C GLY A 332 8.35 11.22 1.84
N GLU A 333 8.15 10.38 0.83
CA GLU A 333 8.79 10.50 -0.49
C GLU A 333 8.04 11.44 -1.45
N LEU A 334 6.84 11.90 -1.06
CA LEU A 334 6.09 12.93 -1.78
C LEU A 334 6.11 14.26 -1.03
N LEU A 335 6.43 15.34 -1.76
CA LEU A 335 6.33 16.70 -1.25
C LEU A 335 4.86 17.13 -1.21
N PRO A 336 4.28 17.43 -0.02
CA PRO A 336 2.93 17.96 0.06
C PRO A 336 2.83 19.34 -0.59
N TYR A 337 1.99 19.47 -1.60
CA TYR A 337 1.77 20.72 -2.31
C TYR A 337 0.34 20.80 -2.83
N LYS A 338 -0.40 21.82 -2.38
CA LYS A 338 -1.74 22.13 -2.87
C LYS A 338 -1.65 23.22 -3.94
N PRO A 339 -1.71 22.87 -5.25
CA PRO A 339 -1.79 23.89 -6.30
C PRO A 339 -3.01 24.80 -6.10
N ARG A 340 -3.00 25.93 -6.81
CA ARG A 340 -4.18 26.78 -6.89
C ARG A 340 -5.33 25.96 -7.48
N GLU A 341 -6.55 26.13 -6.96
CA GLU A 341 -7.75 25.39 -7.35
C GLU A 341 -7.79 23.92 -6.85
N PHE A 342 -6.89 23.52 -5.95
CA PHE A 342 -6.87 22.17 -5.39
C PHE A 342 -8.19 21.77 -4.71
N SER A 343 -8.87 22.72 -4.06
CA SER A 343 -10.20 22.54 -3.45
C SER A 343 -11.27 22.14 -4.46
N LYS A 344 -11.11 22.49 -5.74
CA LYS A 344 -12.08 22.17 -6.79
C LYS A 344 -11.96 20.74 -7.31
N ILE A 345 -10.82 20.08 -7.11
CA ILE A 345 -10.66 18.64 -7.36
C ILE A 345 -11.60 17.87 -6.43
N HIS A 346 -12.29 16.86 -6.95
CA HIS A 346 -13.15 16.02 -6.13
C HIS A 346 -12.37 15.37 -4.96
N ASN A 347 -12.96 15.30 -3.77
CA ASN A 347 -12.23 14.87 -2.56
C ASN A 347 -11.73 13.42 -2.61
N SER A 348 -12.40 12.52 -3.33
CA SER A 348 -11.91 11.14 -3.52
C SER A 348 -10.70 11.05 -4.46
N LEU A 349 -10.35 12.14 -5.13
CA LEU A 349 -9.31 12.22 -6.15
C LEU A 349 -8.09 13.03 -5.70
N LYS A 350 -7.93 13.27 -4.40
CA LYS A 350 -6.76 13.97 -3.86
C LYS A 350 -6.44 13.54 -2.43
N ASP A 351 -5.20 13.70 -2.05
CA ASP A 351 -4.77 13.61 -0.66
C ASP A 351 -5.21 14.84 0.14
N GLU A 352 -5.56 14.69 1.41
CA GLU A 352 -6.02 15.81 2.25
C GLU A 352 -4.92 16.87 2.45
N ASN A 353 -3.67 16.44 2.51
CA ASN A 353 -2.51 17.30 2.76
C ASN A 353 -1.81 17.74 1.47
N GLY A 354 -2.24 17.24 0.31
CA GLY A 354 -1.66 17.58 -0.98
C GLY A 354 -0.42 16.76 -1.33
N ALA A 355 -0.19 15.61 -0.71
CA ALA A 355 0.89 14.70 -1.11
C ALA A 355 0.73 14.22 -2.56
N TRP A 356 -0.50 14.04 -3.01
CA TRP A 356 -0.85 13.72 -4.38
C TRP A 356 -2.22 14.27 -4.75
N MET A 357 -2.47 14.40 -6.05
CA MET A 357 -3.80 14.64 -6.63
C MET A 357 -3.96 13.81 -7.90
N ALA A 358 -5.19 13.49 -8.30
CA ALA A 358 -5.42 13.10 -9.67
C ALA A 358 -5.50 14.34 -10.56
N TYR A 359 -5.03 14.25 -11.80
CA TYR A 359 -5.15 15.35 -12.77
C TYR A 359 -6.09 15.05 -13.93
N SER A 360 -6.28 13.78 -14.27
CA SER A 360 -7.18 13.32 -15.35
C SER A 360 -7.91 12.06 -14.91
N ILE A 361 -9.14 11.89 -15.37
CA ILE A 361 -9.88 10.63 -15.24
C ILE A 361 -9.68 9.80 -16.50
N TYR A 362 -9.24 8.57 -16.33
CA TYR A 362 -9.13 7.57 -17.39
C TYR A 362 -10.22 6.52 -17.25
N THR A 363 -10.49 5.80 -18.34
CA THR A 363 -11.58 4.84 -18.43
C THR A 363 -11.15 3.64 -19.23
N PHE A 364 -11.42 2.43 -18.72
CA PHE A 364 -11.28 1.17 -19.42
C PHE A 364 -12.56 0.33 -19.33
N GLY A 365 -12.79 -0.46 -20.36
CA GLY A 365 -13.93 -1.36 -20.48
C GLY A 365 -13.80 -2.16 -21.76
N TYR A 366 -14.92 -2.37 -22.45
CA TYR A 366 -14.88 -2.87 -23.81
C TYR A 366 -15.63 -1.94 -24.77
N LEU A 367 -15.29 -2.04 -26.04
CA LEU A 367 -15.90 -1.30 -27.13
C LEU A 367 -16.11 -2.22 -28.34
N TYR A 368 -16.98 -1.81 -29.26
CA TYR A 368 -17.20 -2.53 -30.50
C TYR A 368 -17.40 -1.59 -31.69
N ASN A 369 -17.09 -2.07 -32.89
CA ASN A 369 -17.36 -1.36 -34.13
C ASN A 369 -18.75 -1.72 -34.68
N SER A 370 -19.71 -0.82 -34.48
CA SER A 370 -21.11 -1.00 -34.90
C SER A 370 -21.28 -1.17 -36.42
N SER A 371 -20.35 -0.65 -37.22
CA SER A 371 -20.36 -0.80 -38.68
C SER A 371 -19.81 -2.15 -39.16
N ALA A 372 -19.10 -2.88 -38.29
CA ALA A 372 -18.45 -4.15 -38.63
C ALA A 372 -19.28 -5.39 -38.21
N LEU A 373 -20.46 -5.21 -37.61
CA LEU A 373 -21.27 -6.32 -37.07
C LEU A 373 -21.76 -7.32 -38.13
N ASN A 374 -21.84 -6.94 -39.40
CA ASN A 374 -22.19 -7.83 -40.52
C ASN A 374 -23.45 -8.69 -40.28
N GLY A 375 -24.49 -8.09 -39.68
CA GLY A 375 -25.77 -8.76 -39.38
C GLY A 375 -25.84 -9.44 -38.00
N LEU A 376 -24.75 -9.44 -37.23
CA LEU A 376 -24.75 -9.86 -35.83
C LEU A 376 -25.40 -8.79 -34.94
N ALA A 377 -26.02 -9.22 -33.85
CA ALA A 377 -26.46 -8.32 -32.80
C ALA A 377 -25.23 -7.74 -32.06
N ALA A 378 -25.30 -6.48 -31.65
CA ALA A 378 -24.23 -5.86 -30.88
C ALA A 378 -24.06 -6.54 -29.50
N PRO A 379 -22.82 -6.70 -28.99
CA PRO A 379 -22.59 -7.16 -27.62
C PRO A 379 -22.95 -6.05 -26.63
N THR A 380 -24.04 -6.24 -25.91
CA THR A 380 -24.61 -5.24 -24.98
C THR A 380 -24.14 -5.42 -23.53
N THR A 381 -23.65 -6.62 -23.19
CA THR A 381 -23.07 -6.90 -21.88
C THR A 381 -21.78 -7.73 -22.00
N PRO A 382 -20.92 -7.75 -20.97
CA PRO A 382 -19.74 -8.60 -20.98
C PRO A 382 -20.06 -10.10 -21.11
N ALA A 383 -21.26 -10.55 -20.71
CA ALA A 383 -21.68 -11.93 -20.89
C ALA A 383 -21.68 -12.34 -22.37
N ASP A 384 -22.08 -11.43 -23.25
CA ASP A 384 -22.19 -11.68 -24.69
C ASP A 384 -20.82 -11.97 -25.31
N LEU A 385 -19.73 -11.47 -24.72
CA LEU A 385 -18.35 -11.68 -25.20
C LEU A 385 -17.93 -13.16 -25.21
N ALA A 386 -18.62 -14.00 -24.44
CA ALA A 386 -18.37 -15.44 -24.37
C ALA A 386 -19.15 -16.25 -25.43
N ASP A 387 -19.99 -15.61 -26.24
CA ASP A 387 -20.74 -16.29 -27.29
C ASP A 387 -19.85 -16.67 -28.47
N SER A 388 -19.99 -17.90 -28.96
CA SER A 388 -19.17 -18.45 -30.05
C SER A 388 -19.24 -17.67 -31.37
N GLN A 389 -20.24 -16.81 -31.55
CA GLN A 389 -20.31 -15.89 -32.69
C GLN A 389 -19.14 -14.89 -32.73
N TRP A 390 -18.50 -14.62 -31.58
CA TRP A 390 -17.38 -13.69 -31.47
C TRP A 390 -16.00 -14.33 -31.64
N ALA A 391 -15.94 -15.65 -31.85
CA ALA A 391 -14.70 -16.35 -32.08
C ALA A 391 -13.90 -15.71 -33.24
N GLY A 392 -12.62 -15.40 -32.98
CA GLY A 392 -11.67 -14.74 -33.88
C GLY A 392 -11.89 -13.23 -34.07
N LYS A 393 -12.92 -12.62 -33.45
CA LYS A 393 -13.35 -11.22 -33.68
C LYS A 393 -12.99 -10.27 -32.55
N ILE A 394 -12.39 -10.78 -31.47
CA ILE A 394 -12.02 -10.01 -30.28
C ILE A 394 -10.51 -9.77 -30.27
N ALA A 395 -10.11 -8.53 -29.97
CA ALA A 395 -8.79 -8.21 -29.45
C ALA A 395 -8.91 -7.77 -27.98
N SER A 396 -7.87 -8.05 -27.19
CA SER A 396 -7.82 -7.60 -25.81
C SER A 396 -6.42 -7.22 -25.39
N SER A 397 -6.33 -6.31 -24.43
CA SER A 397 -5.12 -6.12 -23.63
C SER A 397 -4.97 -7.29 -22.65
N TYR A 398 -3.76 -7.79 -22.43
CA TYR A 398 -3.54 -8.85 -21.44
C TYR A 398 -3.98 -8.40 -20.04
N PRO A 399 -4.97 -9.06 -19.39
CA PRO A 399 -5.40 -8.66 -18.06
C PRO A 399 -4.31 -8.86 -17.02
N HIS A 400 -3.40 -9.81 -17.19
CA HIS A 400 -2.27 -10.02 -16.28
C HIS A 400 -1.00 -9.24 -16.65
N ASP A 401 -1.05 -8.36 -17.66
CA ASP A 401 0.02 -7.39 -17.96
C ASP A 401 -0.29 -5.99 -17.37
N ASP A 402 -1.56 -5.60 -17.25
CA ASP A 402 -2.00 -4.29 -16.76
C ASP A 402 -3.09 -4.44 -15.68
N ASP A 403 -2.84 -3.91 -14.47
CA ASP A 403 -3.75 -4.08 -13.31
C ASP A 403 -5.09 -3.35 -13.46
N ALA A 404 -5.16 -2.28 -14.26
CA ALA A 404 -6.42 -1.61 -14.56
C ALA A 404 -7.27 -2.48 -15.51
N VAL A 405 -6.63 -3.15 -16.47
CA VAL A 405 -7.29 -4.17 -17.31
C VAL A 405 -7.69 -5.39 -16.47
N LEU A 406 -6.79 -5.86 -15.59
CA LEU A 406 -7.06 -6.95 -14.65
C LEU A 406 -8.32 -6.70 -13.85
N PHE A 407 -8.47 -5.49 -13.33
CA PHE A 407 -9.61 -5.10 -12.53
C PHE A 407 -10.91 -5.19 -13.33
N VAL A 408 -10.94 -4.69 -14.57
CA VAL A 408 -12.12 -4.81 -15.45
C VAL A 408 -12.52 -6.29 -15.61
N TYR A 409 -11.55 -7.16 -15.88
CA TYR A 409 -11.79 -8.60 -15.98
C TYR A 409 -12.26 -9.21 -14.65
N ALA A 410 -11.66 -8.83 -13.52
CA ALA A 410 -12.06 -9.30 -12.19
C ALA A 410 -13.52 -8.95 -11.91
N ARG A 411 -13.98 -7.74 -12.26
CA ARG A 411 -15.39 -7.33 -12.16
C ARG A 411 -16.31 -8.20 -12.99
N TYR A 412 -15.90 -8.56 -14.21
CA TYR A 412 -16.67 -9.47 -15.04
C TYR A 412 -16.73 -10.88 -14.44
N VAL A 413 -15.63 -11.39 -13.88
CA VAL A 413 -15.63 -12.69 -13.20
C VAL A 413 -16.48 -12.68 -11.94
N GLU A 414 -16.43 -11.62 -11.13
CA GLU A 414 -17.27 -11.49 -9.93
C GLU A 414 -18.76 -11.53 -10.27
N LYS A 415 -19.14 -11.03 -11.47
CA LYS A 415 -20.53 -11.03 -11.94
C LYS A 415 -20.96 -12.32 -12.64
N TYR A 416 -20.10 -12.91 -13.46
CA TYR A 416 -20.45 -14.01 -14.38
C TYR A 416 -19.77 -15.36 -14.05
N GLY A 417 -18.85 -15.37 -13.09
CA GLY A 417 -18.10 -16.55 -12.65
C GLY A 417 -16.97 -16.96 -13.58
N TRP A 418 -16.15 -17.89 -13.12
CA TRP A 418 -15.01 -18.42 -13.90
C TRP A 418 -15.41 -19.19 -15.16
N ASP A 419 -16.64 -19.72 -15.22
CA ASP A 419 -17.19 -20.35 -16.42
C ASP A 419 -17.26 -19.37 -17.60
N TRP A 420 -17.46 -18.08 -17.34
CA TRP A 420 -17.40 -17.05 -18.37
C TRP A 420 -15.99 -16.90 -18.94
N VAL A 421 -14.96 -16.90 -18.09
CA VAL A 421 -13.55 -16.85 -18.53
C VAL A 421 -13.19 -18.10 -19.34
N ALA A 422 -13.65 -19.28 -18.90
CA ALA A 422 -13.41 -20.54 -19.59
C ALA A 422 -14.00 -20.54 -21.01
N LYS A 423 -15.18 -19.93 -21.21
CA LYS A 423 -15.80 -19.74 -22.53
C LYS A 423 -15.11 -18.65 -23.35
N LEU A 424 -14.69 -17.57 -22.69
CA LEU A 424 -13.96 -16.47 -23.32
C LEU A 424 -12.61 -16.95 -23.87
N ALA A 425 -11.92 -17.83 -23.15
CA ALA A 425 -10.66 -18.45 -23.60
C ALA A 425 -10.82 -19.31 -24.88
N GLN A 426 -12.06 -19.70 -25.24
CA GLN A 426 -12.35 -20.45 -26.46
C GLN A 426 -12.64 -19.53 -27.67
N GLN A 427 -12.61 -18.20 -27.49
CA GLN A 427 -12.96 -17.24 -28.55
C GLN A 427 -11.81 -16.87 -29.48
N ASP A 428 -10.63 -17.51 -29.38
CA ASP A 428 -9.47 -17.16 -30.23
C ASP A 428 -9.17 -15.65 -30.21
N ILE A 429 -8.88 -15.14 -29.01
CA ILE A 429 -8.69 -13.71 -28.73
C ILE A 429 -7.27 -13.29 -29.07
N ASP A 430 -7.13 -12.17 -29.78
CA ASP A 430 -5.83 -11.55 -30.02
C ASP A 430 -5.44 -10.72 -28.79
N PHE A 431 -4.70 -11.36 -27.88
CA PHE A 431 -4.13 -10.69 -26.72
C PHE A 431 -2.88 -9.90 -27.09
N ASN A 432 -2.81 -8.65 -26.63
CA ASN A 432 -1.73 -7.73 -26.92
C ASN A 432 -1.26 -7.03 -25.64
N ARG A 433 0.01 -6.62 -25.61
CA ARG A 433 0.52 -5.63 -24.64
C ARG A 433 0.17 -4.23 -25.10
N GLY A 434 0.02 -3.32 -24.15
CA GLY A 434 -0.35 -1.93 -24.42
C GLY A 434 -1.86 -1.74 -24.62
N SER A 435 -2.49 -0.98 -23.71
CA SER A 435 -3.96 -0.87 -23.65
C SER A 435 -4.64 -0.30 -24.91
N TYR A 436 -3.87 0.42 -25.73
CA TYR A 436 -4.35 1.05 -26.97
C TYR A 436 -4.53 0.08 -28.13
N VAL A 437 -3.85 -1.08 -28.13
CA VAL A 437 -3.75 -1.93 -29.32
C VAL A 437 -5.11 -2.49 -29.71
N ALA A 438 -5.87 -2.99 -28.74
CA ALA A 438 -7.22 -3.50 -28.99
C ALA A 438 -8.15 -2.43 -29.58
N GLY A 439 -8.12 -1.21 -29.05
CA GLY A 439 -8.89 -0.08 -29.60
C GLY A 439 -8.52 0.26 -31.05
N ASN A 440 -7.23 0.20 -31.39
CA ASN A 440 -6.74 0.45 -32.75
C ASN A 440 -7.18 -0.64 -33.74
N LEU A 441 -7.14 -1.92 -33.34
CA LEU A 441 -7.61 -3.04 -34.16
C LEU A 441 -9.12 -2.95 -34.45
N VAL A 442 -9.90 -2.44 -33.49
CA VAL A 442 -11.34 -2.21 -33.68
C VAL A 442 -11.61 -1.00 -34.58
N THR A 443 -10.84 0.07 -34.40
CA THR A 443 -10.96 1.30 -35.20
C THR A 443 -10.57 1.06 -36.66
N SER A 444 -9.55 0.24 -36.91
CA SER A 444 -9.14 -0.14 -38.27
C SER A 444 -10.07 -1.16 -38.93
N GLY A 445 -10.94 -1.82 -38.14
CA GLY A 445 -11.87 -2.85 -38.62
C GLY A 445 -11.26 -4.25 -38.74
N GLU A 446 -10.02 -4.44 -38.28
CA GLU A 446 -9.38 -5.76 -38.21
C GLU A 446 -10.04 -6.67 -37.17
N LYS A 447 -10.52 -6.07 -36.07
CA LYS A 447 -11.34 -6.73 -35.05
C LYS A 447 -12.66 -6.00 -34.88
N ILE A 448 -13.67 -6.70 -34.34
CA ILE A 448 -14.99 -6.10 -34.08
C ILE A 448 -15.06 -5.57 -32.66
N ILE A 449 -14.47 -6.30 -31.70
CA ILE A 449 -14.58 -6.02 -30.28
C ILE A 449 -13.18 -5.83 -29.69
N GLY A 450 -13.05 -4.82 -28.84
CA GLY A 450 -11.84 -4.52 -28.08
C GLY A 450 -12.15 -4.53 -26.60
N VAL A 451 -11.44 -5.34 -25.82
CA VAL A 451 -11.58 -5.44 -24.37
C VAL A 451 -10.32 -4.90 -23.69
N GLY A 452 -10.44 -4.33 -22.49
CA GLY A 452 -9.29 -3.81 -21.76
C GLY A 452 -8.66 -2.59 -22.46
N THR A 453 -9.49 -1.78 -23.11
CA THR A 453 -9.07 -0.58 -23.85
C THR A 453 -9.90 0.62 -23.42
N SER A 454 -9.36 1.81 -23.66
CA SER A 454 -10.10 3.06 -23.48
C SER A 454 -11.09 3.30 -24.60
N GLY A 455 -12.20 3.99 -24.28
CA GLY A 455 -13.17 4.46 -25.24
C GLY A 455 -14.00 5.62 -24.67
N ARG A 456 -14.86 6.20 -25.51
CA ARG A 456 -15.79 7.27 -25.12
C ARG A 456 -17.21 6.87 -25.52
N PRO A 457 -18.19 6.91 -24.60
CA PRO A 457 -19.59 6.65 -24.95
C PRO A 457 -20.08 7.55 -26.10
N GLY A 458 -20.90 7.00 -26.99
CA GLY A 458 -21.55 7.74 -28.07
C GLY A 458 -20.63 8.13 -29.24
N THR A 459 -19.50 7.44 -29.43
CA THR A 459 -18.55 7.71 -30.51
C THR A 459 -18.77 6.77 -31.70
N THR A 460 -19.77 7.03 -32.54
CA THR A 460 -20.02 6.17 -33.71
C THR A 460 -18.87 6.25 -34.75
N PRO A 461 -18.42 5.12 -35.36
CA PRO A 461 -18.98 3.76 -35.22
C PRO A 461 -18.43 2.94 -34.05
N ILE A 462 -17.50 3.47 -33.26
CA ILE A 462 -16.81 2.77 -32.17
C ILE A 462 -17.53 3.01 -30.83
N GLU A 463 -18.47 2.12 -30.51
CA GLU A 463 -19.32 2.27 -29.34
C GLU A 463 -18.65 1.66 -28.10
N PHE A 464 -18.38 2.49 -27.09
CA PHE A 464 -17.92 2.03 -25.77
C PHE A 464 -19.08 1.52 -24.93
N VAL A 465 -18.91 0.39 -24.27
CA VAL A 465 -19.93 -0.20 -23.40
C VAL A 465 -19.48 -0.15 -21.94
N GLY A 466 -20.16 0.71 -21.18
CA GLY A 466 -20.02 0.88 -19.73
C GLY A 466 -21.14 1.75 -19.18
N GLY A 467 -21.56 1.49 -17.94
CA GLY A 467 -22.75 2.10 -17.33
C GLY A 467 -24.02 1.33 -17.68
N ASN A 468 -25.17 1.83 -17.22
CA ASN A 468 -26.49 1.18 -17.39
C ASN A 468 -26.50 -0.30 -16.94
N GLY A 469 -25.89 -0.60 -15.78
CA GLY A 469 -25.77 -1.95 -15.25
C GLY A 469 -24.59 -2.78 -15.78
N THR A 470 -23.74 -2.23 -16.65
CA THR A 470 -22.48 -2.86 -17.09
C THR A 470 -21.28 -2.20 -16.41
N ASP A 471 -20.53 -3.01 -15.64
CA ASP A 471 -19.31 -2.57 -14.97
C ASP A 471 -18.22 -2.17 -15.97
N TYR A 472 -17.50 -1.12 -15.64
CA TYR A 472 -16.30 -0.65 -16.30
C TYR A 472 -15.38 0.00 -15.26
N LEU A 473 -14.18 0.38 -15.67
CA LEU A 473 -13.25 1.08 -14.79
C LEU A 473 -13.16 2.54 -15.19
N SER A 474 -13.25 3.43 -14.23
CA SER A 474 -12.67 4.76 -14.29
C SER A 474 -11.79 5.01 -13.07
N TRP A 475 -10.72 5.77 -13.25
CA TRP A 475 -9.83 6.14 -12.15
C TRP A 475 -9.21 7.51 -12.38
N GLY A 476 -8.84 8.20 -11.30
CA GLY A 476 -8.01 9.39 -11.40
C GLY A 476 -6.53 9.00 -11.47
N GLN A 477 -5.85 9.36 -12.55
CA GLN A 477 -4.40 9.18 -12.65
C GLN A 477 -3.72 10.09 -11.63
N ARG A 478 -3.13 9.48 -10.60
CA ARG A 478 -2.47 10.21 -9.51
C ARG A 478 -1.18 10.82 -10.02
N VAL A 479 -0.89 12.03 -9.55
CA VAL A 479 0.32 12.79 -9.79
C VAL A 479 0.83 13.38 -8.47
N GLY A 480 2.15 13.41 -8.30
CA GLY A 480 2.82 13.92 -7.10
C GLY A 480 4.23 14.42 -7.40
N ILE A 481 4.73 15.29 -6.53
CA ILE A 481 6.11 15.80 -6.60
C ILE A 481 6.96 14.96 -5.67
N LEU A 482 8.11 14.48 -6.13
CA LEU A 482 9.01 13.69 -5.28
C LEU A 482 9.81 14.61 -4.34
N THR A 483 9.95 14.22 -3.08
CA THR A 483 10.64 15.05 -2.07
C THR A 483 12.09 15.33 -2.46
N LYS A 484 12.78 14.35 -3.06
CA LYS A 484 14.17 14.49 -3.55
C LYS A 484 14.30 15.02 -4.99
N ALA A 485 13.22 15.54 -5.59
CA ALA A 485 13.27 16.18 -6.90
C ALA A 485 14.35 17.28 -6.96
N LYS A 486 14.95 17.50 -8.13
CA LYS A 486 15.97 18.54 -8.32
C LYS A 486 15.35 19.89 -8.64
N HIS A 487 14.15 19.89 -9.21
CA HIS A 487 13.49 21.10 -9.72
C HIS A 487 12.08 21.25 -9.11
N HIS A 488 12.00 21.60 -7.82
CA HIS A 488 10.73 21.73 -7.10
C HIS A 488 9.89 22.90 -7.59
N ALA A 489 10.49 24.03 -8.01
CA ALA A 489 9.74 25.16 -8.55
C ALA A 489 9.09 24.79 -9.89
N ALA A 490 9.82 24.12 -10.78
CA ALA A 490 9.26 23.61 -12.04
C ALA A 490 8.18 22.54 -11.81
N ALA A 491 8.36 21.66 -10.83
CA ALA A 491 7.35 20.67 -10.45
C ALA A 491 6.06 21.33 -9.92
N LYS A 492 6.18 22.36 -9.08
CA LYS A 492 5.03 23.14 -8.57
C LYS A 492 4.32 23.91 -9.69
N LEU A 493 5.06 24.44 -10.66
CA LEU A 493 4.49 25.05 -11.86
C LEU A 493 3.64 24.04 -12.63
N PHE A 494 4.16 22.84 -12.89
CA PHE A 494 3.42 21.78 -13.59
C PHE A 494 2.15 21.37 -12.84
N MET A 495 2.25 21.12 -11.53
CA MET A 495 1.11 20.77 -10.69
C MET A 495 0.04 21.86 -10.68
N ASN A 496 0.44 23.14 -10.70
CA ASN A 496 -0.50 24.27 -10.76
C ASN A 496 -1.15 24.40 -12.14
N TRP A 497 -0.37 24.26 -13.21
CA TRP A 497 -0.88 24.33 -14.57
C TRP A 497 -1.85 23.17 -14.88
N ILE A 498 -1.53 21.93 -14.52
CA ILE A 498 -2.31 20.77 -14.95
C ILE A 498 -3.72 20.74 -14.34
N VAL A 499 -3.95 21.39 -13.19
CA VAL A 499 -5.28 21.56 -12.56
C VAL A 499 -5.96 22.89 -12.92
N SER A 500 -5.26 23.80 -13.59
CA SER A 500 -5.83 25.07 -14.05
C SER A 500 -7.03 24.83 -14.97
N GLU A 501 -7.92 25.83 -15.05
CA GLU A 501 -9.09 25.75 -15.94
C GLU A 501 -8.66 25.59 -17.41
N GLU A 502 -7.59 26.26 -17.82
CA GLU A 502 -6.99 26.15 -19.15
C GLU A 502 -6.64 24.69 -19.48
N ALA A 503 -5.85 24.02 -18.64
CA ALA A 503 -5.45 22.64 -18.89
C ALA A 503 -6.62 21.67 -18.77
N GLN A 504 -7.50 21.85 -17.78
CA GLN A 504 -8.61 20.95 -17.49
C GLN A 504 -9.73 20.97 -18.54
N THR A 505 -9.85 22.08 -19.30
CA THR A 505 -10.85 22.20 -20.37
C THR A 505 -10.30 21.90 -21.76
N SER A 506 -9.00 22.12 -22.00
CA SER A 506 -8.42 22.06 -23.35
C SER A 506 -7.43 20.93 -23.59
N ILE A 507 -6.80 20.38 -22.54
CA ILE A 507 -5.73 19.37 -22.66
C ILE A 507 -6.16 18.04 -22.05
N VAL A 508 -6.73 18.08 -20.85
CA VAL A 508 -7.15 16.90 -20.09
C VAL A 508 -8.38 16.26 -20.73
N THR A 509 -8.40 14.92 -20.78
CA THR A 509 -9.48 14.18 -21.46
C THR A 509 -10.78 14.18 -20.66
N SER A 510 -10.70 13.98 -19.35
CA SER A 510 -11.84 14.00 -18.44
C SER A 510 -11.40 14.67 -17.14
N SER A 511 -12.02 15.80 -16.81
CA SER A 511 -11.58 16.64 -15.71
C SER A 511 -11.83 16.01 -14.35
N VAL A 512 -10.92 16.22 -13.40
CA VAL A 512 -11.06 15.83 -11.99
C VAL A 512 -11.80 16.88 -11.16
N ARG A 513 -12.06 18.06 -11.75
CA ARG A 513 -12.65 19.21 -11.08
C ARG A 513 -14.17 19.14 -11.09
N THR A 514 -14.74 19.36 -9.92
CA THR A 514 -16.19 19.33 -9.68
C THR A 514 -16.95 20.48 -10.34
N ASP A 515 -16.28 21.59 -10.64
CA ASP A 515 -16.87 22.74 -11.34
C ASP A 515 -16.80 22.62 -12.87
N ILE A 516 -16.02 21.68 -13.41
CA ILE A 516 -15.85 21.46 -14.85
C ILE A 516 -16.53 20.16 -15.31
N ASN A 517 -16.36 19.06 -14.57
CA ASN A 517 -16.86 17.76 -15.00
C ASN A 517 -18.35 17.58 -14.66
N VAL A 518 -19.21 17.88 -15.64
CA VAL A 518 -20.67 17.74 -15.52
C VAL A 518 -21.16 16.29 -15.48
N ASN A 519 -20.35 15.35 -15.98
CA ASN A 519 -20.72 13.93 -16.03
C ASN A 519 -20.58 13.23 -14.68
N LYS A 520 -19.83 13.83 -13.73
CA LYS A 520 -19.62 13.33 -12.37
C LYS A 520 -19.38 11.81 -12.31
N PRO A 521 -18.32 11.30 -12.97
CA PRO A 521 -18.05 9.87 -13.04
C PRO A 521 -17.85 9.20 -11.66
N TRP A 522 -17.47 9.98 -10.64
CA TRP A 522 -17.37 9.53 -9.25
C TRP A 522 -18.72 9.22 -8.58
N ASP A 523 -19.83 9.66 -9.16
CA ASP A 523 -21.19 9.33 -8.70
C ASP A 523 -21.76 8.08 -9.41
N ILE A 524 -21.04 7.49 -10.37
CA ILE A 524 -21.49 6.33 -11.17
C ILE A 524 -20.95 5.04 -10.54
N PRO A 525 -21.79 4.18 -9.93
CA PRO A 525 -21.32 2.95 -9.28
C PRO A 525 -20.59 2.00 -10.25
N GLU A 526 -21.11 1.84 -11.47
CA GLU A 526 -20.53 0.97 -12.49
C GLU A 526 -19.16 1.45 -12.98
N ALA A 527 -18.76 2.70 -12.68
CA ALA A 527 -17.43 3.22 -13.02
C ALA A 527 -16.34 2.73 -12.05
N ASN A 528 -16.72 2.14 -10.91
CA ASN A 528 -15.81 1.50 -9.95
C ASN A 528 -14.65 2.40 -9.44
N MET A 529 -14.82 3.72 -9.42
CA MET A 529 -13.76 4.67 -9.04
C MET A 529 -13.26 4.49 -7.60
N ALA A 530 -14.12 4.04 -6.69
CA ALA A 530 -13.76 3.76 -5.30
C ALA A 530 -13.18 2.35 -5.10
N ALA A 531 -13.64 1.37 -5.88
CA ALA A 531 -13.24 -0.03 -5.75
C ALA A 531 -11.83 -0.30 -6.33
N PHE A 532 -11.42 0.44 -7.36
CA PHE A 532 -10.10 0.24 -7.97
C PHE A 532 -8.93 0.57 -7.03
N PRO A 533 -8.90 1.71 -6.31
CA PRO A 533 -7.90 1.95 -5.27
C PRO A 533 -7.83 0.81 -4.25
N GLU A 534 -8.97 0.31 -3.75
CA GLU A 534 -8.99 -0.80 -2.78
C GLU A 534 -8.41 -2.10 -3.37
N PHE A 535 -8.73 -2.39 -4.63
CA PHE A 535 -8.14 -3.52 -5.34
C PHE A 535 -6.62 -3.37 -5.48
N MET A 536 -6.14 -2.18 -5.79
CA MET A 536 -4.72 -1.91 -5.98
C MET A 536 -3.91 -1.98 -4.69
N GLU A 537 -4.51 -1.69 -3.52
CA GLU A 537 -3.88 -1.82 -2.20
C GLU A 537 -3.67 -3.30 -1.79
N ASP A 538 -4.55 -4.21 -2.23
CA ASP A 538 -4.44 -5.65 -1.94
C ASP A 538 -3.58 -6.38 -2.98
N ARG A 539 -2.26 -6.24 -2.83
CA ARG A 539 -1.29 -6.82 -3.78
C ARG A 539 -1.30 -8.34 -3.84
N GLU A 540 -1.64 -9.00 -2.73
CA GLU A 540 -1.78 -10.46 -2.69
C GLU A 540 -2.94 -10.91 -3.58
N LYS A 541 -4.11 -10.28 -3.40
CA LYS A 541 -5.28 -10.57 -4.24
C LYS A 541 -5.00 -10.26 -5.72
N VAL A 542 -4.38 -9.12 -6.03
CA VAL A 542 -4.00 -8.76 -7.40
C VAL A 542 -3.13 -9.84 -8.03
N GLU A 543 -2.11 -10.32 -7.31
CA GLU A 543 -1.21 -11.36 -7.81
C GLU A 543 -1.94 -12.69 -8.06
N ILE A 544 -2.84 -13.10 -7.15
CA ILE A 544 -3.67 -14.29 -7.34
C ILE A 544 -4.51 -14.17 -8.62
N TRP A 545 -5.12 -13.01 -8.87
CA TRP A 545 -5.88 -12.77 -10.10
C TRP A 545 -5.00 -12.87 -11.35
N LYS A 546 -3.80 -12.27 -11.35
CA LYS A 546 -2.86 -12.36 -12.47
C LYS A 546 -2.49 -13.79 -12.79
N GLN A 547 -2.07 -14.54 -11.78
CA GLN A 547 -1.67 -15.94 -11.94
C GLN A 547 -2.84 -16.80 -12.41
N THR A 548 -4.05 -16.52 -11.91
CA THR A 548 -5.24 -17.25 -12.36
C THR A 548 -5.55 -16.96 -13.83
N PHE A 549 -5.50 -15.70 -14.29
CA PHE A 549 -5.71 -15.38 -15.70
C PHE A 549 -4.61 -15.93 -16.62
N ALA A 550 -3.37 -16.01 -16.15
CA ALA A 550 -2.29 -16.66 -16.89
C ALA A 550 -2.59 -18.15 -17.17
N LEU A 551 -3.30 -18.86 -16.29
CA LEU A 551 -3.76 -20.23 -16.54
C LEU A 551 -4.79 -20.35 -17.67
N TYR A 552 -5.61 -19.31 -17.87
CA TYR A 552 -6.64 -19.29 -18.91
C TYR A 552 -6.13 -18.77 -20.25
N PHE A 553 -5.28 -17.74 -20.23
CA PHE A 553 -4.87 -17.00 -21.44
C PHE A 553 -3.39 -17.19 -21.80
N GLY A 554 -2.64 -17.96 -21.01
CA GLY A 554 -1.21 -18.15 -21.17
C GLY A 554 -0.39 -16.97 -20.65
N GLU A 555 0.93 -17.11 -20.66
CA GLU A 555 1.86 -16.04 -20.27
C GLU A 555 1.76 -14.83 -21.21
N VAL A 556 2.04 -13.64 -20.68
CA VAL A 556 2.12 -12.41 -21.50
C VAL A 556 3.20 -12.57 -22.57
N GLN A 557 2.82 -12.37 -23.84
CA GLN A 557 3.73 -12.44 -24.98
C GLN A 557 4.01 -11.04 -25.56
N GLY A 558 5.15 -10.90 -26.23
CA GLY A 558 5.56 -9.68 -26.92
C GLY A 558 6.38 -8.70 -26.07
N ASP A 559 7.14 -7.85 -26.77
CA ASP A 559 7.97 -6.84 -26.14
C ASP A 559 7.11 -5.75 -25.47
N PRO A 560 7.59 -5.12 -24.38
CA PRO A 560 6.89 -3.99 -23.77
C PRO A 560 6.75 -2.85 -24.77
N THR A 561 5.53 -2.34 -24.95
CA THR A 561 5.23 -1.33 -25.97
C THR A 561 5.91 0.03 -25.75
N PRO A 562 6.27 0.46 -24.52
CA PRO A 562 7.12 1.64 -24.31
C PRO A 562 8.60 1.42 -24.68
N GLY A 563 9.01 0.17 -24.98
CA GLY A 563 10.41 -0.22 -25.10
C GLY A 563 11.04 -0.55 -23.74
N TRP A 564 12.35 -0.36 -23.62
CA TRP A 564 13.11 -0.65 -22.40
C TRP A 564 13.94 0.56 -21.94
N PRO A 565 13.34 1.55 -21.26
CA PRO A 565 14.02 2.79 -20.86
C PRO A 565 15.17 2.60 -19.85
N GLY A 566 15.32 1.42 -19.25
CA GLY A 566 16.36 1.13 -18.26
C GLY A 566 16.08 1.75 -16.89
N LEU A 567 17.13 1.96 -16.09
CA LEU A 567 17.02 2.42 -14.69
C LEU A 567 16.95 3.94 -14.55
N HIS A 568 17.59 4.71 -15.45
CA HIS A 568 17.74 6.17 -15.32
C HIS A 568 17.39 6.96 -16.60
N PRO A 569 16.22 6.73 -17.22
CA PRO A 569 15.82 7.50 -18.40
C PRO A 569 15.56 8.98 -18.04
N GLY A 570 15.93 9.89 -18.95
CA GLY A 570 15.70 11.34 -18.78
C GLY A 570 16.84 12.11 -18.10
N LEU A 571 18.01 11.49 -17.90
CA LEU A 571 19.26 12.17 -17.55
C LEU A 571 19.91 12.92 -18.73
#